data_AF-A0A524CG51-F1
#
_entry.id   AF-A0A524CG51-F1
#
_cell.length_a   1.000
_cell.length_b   1.000
_cell.length_c   1.000
_cell.angle_alpha   90.00
_cell.angle_beta   90.00
_cell.angle_gamma   90.00
#
_symmetry.space_group_name_H-M   'P 1'
#
loop_
_entity.id
_entity.type
_entity.pdbx_description
1 polymer ?
#
loop_
_entity_poly.entity_id
_entity_poly.type
_entity_poly.pdbx_seq_one_letter_code
_entity_poly.pdbx_strand_id
1 'polypeptide(L)' 'IPGVWGVYFVYGESDFIVMARSKNREEIFEKMNNLYNSNDIERTTTFIVGKTIKEDQRIFFK' A
#
# COMPACT_ATOMS: atom_id res chain seq x y z
N ILE A 1 1.14 8.43 5.94
CA ILE A 1 1.33 7.15 6.67
C ILE A 1 2.79 6.73 6.54
N PRO A 2 3.58 6.65 7.62
CA PRO A 2 5.00 6.25 7.54
C PRO A 2 5.18 4.90 6.83
N GLY A 3 6.23 4.73 6.03
CA GLY A 3 6.50 3.50 5.29
C GLY A 3 5.70 3.32 3.99
N VAL A 4 4.70 4.18 3.72
CA VAL A 4 4.12 4.30 2.38
C VAL A 4 5.13 4.97 1.45
N TRP A 5 5.38 4.36 0.30
CA TRP A 5 6.32 4.87 -0.70
C TRP A 5 5.71 5.01 -2.09
N GLY A 6 4.51 4.47 -2.32
CA GLY A 6 3.77 4.64 -3.57
C GLY A 6 2.28 4.78 -3.31
N VAL A 7 1.65 5.74 -3.98
CA VAL A 7 0.20 5.92 -4.00
C VAL A 7 -0.20 6.21 -5.43
N TYR A 8 -1.05 5.37 -5.99
CA TYR A 8 -1.46 5.45 -7.39
C TYR A 8 -2.97 5.54 -7.45
N PHE A 9 -3.47 6.59 -8.08
CA PHE A 9 -4.86 6.61 -8.53
C PHE A 9 -4.95 5.77 -9.81
N VAL A 10 -5.86 4.81 -9.85
CA VAL A 10 -6.00 3.89 -10.97
C VAL A 10 -7.44 3.86 -11.46
N TYR A 11 -7.60 3.63 -12.75
CA TYR A 11 -8.91 3.33 -13.32
C TYR A 11 -9.12 1.81 -13.25
N GLY A 12 -9.89 1.35 -12.27
CA GLY A 12 -10.14 -0.07 -12.02
C GLY A 12 -11.14 -0.31 -10.90
N GLU A 13 -11.15 -1.51 -10.33
CA GLU A 13 -12.07 -1.88 -9.23
C GLU A 13 -11.78 -1.14 -7.91
N SER A 14 -10.57 -0.65 -7.73
CA SER A 14 -10.16 0.17 -6.58
C SER A 14 -9.71 1.52 -7.08
N ASP A 15 -10.06 2.59 -6.37
CA ASP A 15 -9.67 3.95 -6.75
C ASP A 15 -8.17 4.19 -6.55
N PHE A 16 -7.61 3.61 -5.48
CA PHE A 16 -6.21 3.79 -5.10
C PHE A 16 -5.51 2.46 -4.83
N ILE A 17 -4.26 2.38 -5.28
CA ILE A 17 -3.29 1.37 -4.85
C ILE A 17 -2.25 2.06 -3.96
N VAL A 18 -2.10 1.55 -2.73
CA VAL A 18 -1.11 2.04 -1.76
C VAL A 18 -0.04 0.97 -1.56
N MET A 19 1.22 1.34 -1.81
CA MET A 19 2.38 0.50 -1.54
C MET A 19 3.10 0.97 -0.27
N ALA A 20 3.20 0.05 0.69
CA ALA A 20 3.84 0.31 1.98
C ALA A 20 4.86 -0.78 2.33
N ARG A 21 5.84 -0.41 3.14
CA ARG A 21 6.79 -1.33 3.79
C ARG A 21 6.70 -1.14 5.29
N SER A 22 6.92 -2.24 6.00
CA SER A 22 6.92 -2.31 7.46
C SER A 22 7.98 -3.31 7.89
N LYS A 23 8.54 -3.13 9.08
CA LYS A 23 9.58 -4.03 9.62
C LYS A 23 9.00 -5.36 10.08
N ASN A 24 7.74 -5.35 10.49
CA ASN A 24 7.04 -6.50 11.06
C ASN A 24 5.53 -6.40 10.81
N ARG A 25 4.82 -7.42 11.26
CA ARG A 25 3.38 -7.59 11.07
C ARG A 25 2.58 -6.56 11.87
N GLU A 26 3.02 -6.24 13.09
CA GLU A 26 2.38 -5.28 14.00
C GLU A 26 2.32 -3.90 13.36
N GLU A 27 3.45 -3.43 12.79
CA GLU A 27 3.53 -2.18 12.05
C GLU A 27 2.64 -2.17 10.80
N ILE A 28 2.38 -3.31 10.15
CA ILE A 28 1.41 -3.39 9.03
C ILE A 28 -0.01 -3.19 9.55
N PHE A 29 -0.38 -3.90 10.62
CA PHE A 29 -1.71 -3.80 11.21
C PHE A 29 -2.05 -2.40 11.69
N GLU A 30 -1.11 -1.68 12.30
CA GLU A 30 -1.31 -0.27 12.67
C GLU A 30 -1.66 0.60 11.45
N LYS A 31 -0.98 0.39 10.32
CA LYS A 31 -1.27 1.13 9.08
C LYS A 31 -2.63 0.74 8.51
N MET A 32 -2.97 -0.55 8.53
CA MET A 32 -4.27 -1.04 8.08
C MET A 32 -5.41 -0.46 8.94
N ASN A 33 -5.23 -0.42 10.26
CA ASN A 33 -6.20 0.18 11.17
C ASN A 33 -6.43 1.67 10.90
N ASN A 34 -5.39 2.42 10.54
CA ASN A 34 -5.56 3.83 10.14
C ASN A 34 -6.42 3.97 8.88
N LEU A 35 -6.32 3.04 7.94
CA LEU A 35 -7.14 3.03 6.72
C LEU A 35 -8.58 2.55 7.01
N TYR A 36 -8.75 1.51 7.83
CA TYR A 36 -10.07 0.98 8.18
C TYR A 36 -10.93 1.95 9.00
N ASN A 37 -10.29 2.76 9.85
CA ASN A 37 -11.00 3.74 10.68
C ASN A 37 -11.19 5.10 9.98
N SER A 38 -10.83 5.20 8.70
CA SER A 38 -11.08 6.40 7.91
C SER A 38 -12.55 6.47 7.51
N ASN A 39 -13.19 7.62 7.70
CA ASN A 39 -14.54 7.86 7.21
C ASN A 39 -14.59 8.03 5.67
N ASP A 40 -13.43 8.21 5.03
CA ASP A 40 -13.31 8.46 3.59
C ASP A 40 -13.07 7.18 2.78
N ILE A 41 -12.84 6.04 3.45
CA ILE A 41 -12.48 4.77 2.81
C ILE A 41 -13.62 3.78 3.03
N GLU A 42 -14.34 3.45 1.96
CA GLU A 42 -15.43 2.48 2.01
C GLU A 42 -14.91 1.04 2.22
N ARG A 43 -13.86 0.66 1.49
CA ARG A 43 -13.31 -0.69 1.50
C ARG A 43 -11.82 -0.70 1.19
N THR A 44 -11.10 -1.67 1.75
CA THR A 44 -9.75 -1.98 1.33
C THR A 44 -9.58 -3.48 1.06
N THR A 45 -8.73 -3.80 0.10
CA THR A 45 -8.21 -5.16 -0.12
C THR A 45 -6.70 -5.11 0.07
N THR A 46 -6.18 -5.94 0.97
CA THR A 46 -4.75 -5.93 1.32
C THR A 46 -4.06 -7.18 0.79
N PHE A 47 -2.94 -6.98 0.09
CA PHE A 47 -2.07 -8.03 -0.39
C PHE A 47 -0.72 -7.96 0.33
N ILE A 48 -0.27 -9.09 0.89
CA ILE A 48 1.05 -9.20 1.52
C ILE A 48 2.01 -9.83 0.53
N VAL A 49 3.11 -9.12 0.21
CA VAL A 49 4.15 -9.61 -0.70
C VAL A 49 5.01 -10.65 0.03
N GLY A 50 4.85 -11.93 -0.32
CA GLY A 50 5.66 -13.02 0.26
C GLY A 50 7.08 -13.11 -0.31
N LYS A 51 7.29 -12.68 -1.56
CA LYS A 51 8.60 -12.63 -2.20
C LYS A 51 8.66 -11.56 -3.28
N THR A 52 9.67 -10.70 -3.22
CA THR A 52 9.96 -9.74 -4.30
C THR A 52 10.81 -10.44 -5.35
N ILE A 53 10.26 -10.64 -6.55
CA ILE A 53 11.00 -11.23 -7.68
C ILE A 53 11.83 -10.16 -8.39
N LYS A 54 11.27 -8.96 -8.56
CA LYS A 54 11.92 -7.81 -9.19
C LYS A 54 11.38 -6.52 -8.58
N GLU A 55 12.28 -5.62 -8.23
CA GLU A 55 11.99 -4.25 -7.86
C GLU A 55 13.17 -3.38 -8.28
N ASP A 56 12.94 -2.32 -9.06
CA ASP A 56 13.98 -1.37 -9.43
C ASP A 56 13.38 0.04 -9.48
N GLN A 57 13.87 0.89 -8.58
CA GLN A 57 13.38 2.26 -8.40
C GLN A 57 13.83 3.19 -9.55
N ARG A 58 14.83 2.80 -10.35
CA ARG A 58 15.39 3.62 -11.43
C ARG A 58 14.62 3.50 -12.75
N ILE A 59 13.63 2.62 -12.82
CA ILE A 59 12.86 2.34 -14.04
C ILE A 59 11.60 3.23 -14.13
N PHE A 60 11.26 3.99 -13.09
CA PHE A 60 10.15 4.93 -13.14
C PHE A 60 10.54 6.18 -13.95
N PHE A 61 9.98 6.26 -15.17
CA PHE A 61 9.94 7.36 -16.13
C PHE A 61 11.22 8.21 -16.28
N LYS A 62 11.94 7.95 -17.38
CA LYS A 62 12.82 8.93 -18.03
C LYS A 62 12.08 9.55 -19.21
#